data_AF-A0A934YQB4-F1
#
_entry.id   AF-A0A934YQB4-F1
#
_cell.length_a   1.000
_cell.length_b   1.000
_cell.length_c   1.000
_cell.angle_alpha   90.00
_cell.angle_beta   90.00
_cell.angle_gamma   90.00
#
_symmetry.space_group_name_H-M   'P 1'
#
loop_
_entity.id
_entity.type
_entity.pdbx_description
1 polymer ?
#
loop_
_entity_poly.entity_id
_entity_poly.type
_entity_poly.pdbx_seq_one_letter_code
_entity_poly.pdbx_strand_id
1 'polypeptide(L)'
;MGRAHSPLVVGVLVCLGAIGCSGTPTLTDAAPPRDPAPDAAGLADAGADTADAADAADAAPVDKAARCASTFGTALTAGFGRVDGTVEAVVQPKDTQCPLPNNDHVIVQVKMLGAVYRMVVNVQSDRAGADPRVSLLEVPAKVPAPAWAEGWHTGLTFDYVGTLGVKSADFTPFAMTELSAKISDALPLDAKVSVYSSTSGGASTHLIHRNDGVKDGAIVVDADGPRPRAMLFRFATQTF
;
A
#
# COMPACT_ATOMS: atom_id res chain seq x y z
N MET A 1 -40.31 35.64 11.19
CA MET A 1 -39.61 36.77 11.86
C MET A 1 -39.23 36.32 13.25
N GLY A 2 -37.93 36.26 13.56
CA GLY A 2 -37.42 35.78 14.84
C GLY A 2 -35.94 35.42 14.73
N ARG A 3 -35.08 36.45 14.70
CA ARG A 3 -33.62 36.31 14.72
C ARG A 3 -33.18 36.04 16.16
N ALA A 4 -32.44 34.95 16.38
CA ALA A 4 -31.62 34.78 17.58
C ALA A 4 -30.15 34.91 17.18
N HIS A 5 -29.51 35.95 17.71
CA HIS A 5 -28.09 36.22 17.60
C HIS A 5 -27.33 35.42 18.68
N SER A 6 -26.31 34.65 18.29
CA SER A 6 -25.29 34.15 19.21
C SER A 6 -23.96 34.86 18.92
N PRO A 7 -23.28 35.39 19.95
CA PRO A 7 -22.06 36.14 19.76
C PRO A 7 -20.82 35.25 19.62
N LEU A 8 -19.95 35.76 18.76
CA LEU A 8 -18.55 35.45 18.52
C LEU A 8 -17.72 35.45 19.82
N VAL A 9 -16.94 34.39 20.05
CA VAL A 9 -15.84 34.40 21.03
C VAL A 9 -14.53 34.21 20.27
N VAL A 10 -13.78 35.31 20.18
CA VAL A 10 -12.38 35.36 19.72
C VAL A 10 -11.50 35.09 20.93
N GLY A 11 -10.76 33.99 20.91
CA GLY A 11 -9.72 33.67 21.88
C GLY A 11 -8.37 33.57 21.19
N VAL A 12 -7.66 34.70 21.10
CA VAL A 12 -6.23 34.74 20.76
C VAL A 12 -5.45 34.44 22.03
N LEU A 13 -4.69 33.35 22.05
CA LEU A 13 -3.66 33.12 23.06
C LEU A 13 -2.30 33.05 22.37
N VAL A 14 -1.57 34.17 22.46
CA VAL A 14 -0.14 34.27 22.15
C VAL A 14 0.62 33.98 23.44
N CYS A 15 1.44 32.94 23.45
CA CYS A 15 2.53 32.79 24.40
C CYS A 15 3.84 32.62 23.64
N LEU A 16 4.57 33.72 23.53
CA LEU A 16 6.02 33.75 23.34
C LEU A 16 6.67 33.16 24.59
N GLY A 17 7.53 32.16 24.41
CA GLY A 17 8.44 31.64 25.42
C GLY A 17 9.80 31.40 24.78
N ALA A 18 10.78 32.16 25.24
CA ALA A 18 12.10 32.32 24.64
C ALA A 18 13.16 31.38 25.25
N ILE A 19 14.22 31.13 24.47
CA ILE A 19 15.65 31.05 24.85
C ILE A 19 16.07 30.02 25.90
N GLY A 20 16.97 29.09 25.49
CA GLY A 20 17.68 28.19 26.40
C GLY A 20 18.88 27.48 25.77
N CYS A 21 20.01 28.19 25.77
CA CYS A 21 21.43 27.81 25.71
C CYS A 21 21.93 26.47 25.11
N SER A 22 22.86 26.67 24.17
CA SER A 22 23.95 25.80 23.73
C SER A 22 24.80 25.24 24.87
N GLY A 23 25.19 23.97 24.75
CA GLY A 23 26.24 23.35 25.55
C GLY A 23 26.87 22.17 24.82
N THR A 24 28.00 22.41 24.15
CA THR A 24 28.94 21.38 23.69
C THR A 24 29.99 21.12 24.76
N PRO A 25 30.19 19.88 25.21
CA PRO A 25 31.46 19.46 25.78
C PRO A 25 32.32 18.73 24.73
N THR A 26 33.54 19.22 24.61
CA THR A 26 34.65 18.66 23.83
C THR A 26 35.25 17.43 24.53
N LEU A 27 35.70 16.49 23.70
CA LEU A 27 36.49 15.28 23.89
C LEU A 27 37.46 15.22 25.09
N THR A 28 37.59 14.02 25.68
CA THR A 28 38.90 13.52 26.12
C THR A 28 39.04 12.03 25.88
N ASP A 29 40.18 11.72 25.28
CA ASP A 29 40.77 10.46 24.85
C ASP A 29 41.18 9.55 26.03
N ALA A 30 40.99 8.23 25.89
CA ALA A 30 41.81 7.19 26.51
C ALA A 30 41.37 5.79 26.03
N ALA A 31 42.04 5.27 25.00
CA ALA A 31 42.02 3.85 24.65
C ALA A 31 42.93 3.05 25.62
N PRO A 32 42.46 1.94 26.22
CA PRO A 32 43.34 0.98 26.88
C PRO A 32 44.00 0.00 25.86
N PRO A 33 45.15 -0.60 26.24
CA PRO A 33 46.11 -1.23 25.33
C PRO A 33 45.66 -2.57 24.74
N ARG A 34 46.24 -2.87 23.56
CA ARG A 34 46.20 -4.16 22.87
C ARG A 34 47.13 -5.16 23.58
N ASP A 35 46.61 -6.33 23.90
CA ASP A 35 47.39 -7.51 24.26
C ASP A 35 47.39 -8.55 23.12
N PRO A 36 48.42 -9.41 23.05
CA PRO A 36 48.85 -10.06 21.81
C PRO A 36 48.13 -11.38 21.50
N ALA A 37 48.14 -11.71 20.21
CA ALA A 37 47.73 -12.98 19.64
C ALA A 37 48.62 -14.15 20.10
N PRO A 38 48.07 -15.37 20.18
CA PRO A 38 48.83 -16.59 19.96
C PRO A 38 48.62 -17.12 18.54
N ASP A 39 49.73 -17.26 17.81
CA ASP A 39 49.85 -18.15 16.66
C ASP A 39 49.80 -19.62 17.11
N ALA A 40 49.09 -20.47 16.37
CA ALA A 40 49.69 -21.58 15.60
C ALA A 40 48.73 -22.77 15.38
N ALA A 41 48.62 -23.12 14.10
CA ALA A 41 48.61 -24.47 13.54
C ALA A 41 47.44 -25.43 13.87
N GLY A 42 46.50 -25.51 12.91
CA GLY A 42 46.29 -26.68 12.04
C GLY A 42 45.76 -27.97 12.64
N LEU A 43 44.60 -28.42 12.12
CA LEU A 43 44.37 -29.78 11.57
C LEU A 43 43.01 -29.81 10.84
N ALA A 44 42.99 -30.53 9.72
CA ALA A 44 41.88 -30.68 8.78
C ALA A 44 40.72 -31.54 9.33
N ASP A 45 39.51 -31.38 8.79
CA ASP A 45 38.85 -32.44 8.00
C ASP A 45 37.53 -31.92 7.39
N ALA A 46 37.22 -32.39 6.19
CA ALA A 46 36.10 -31.99 5.37
C ALA A 46 34.80 -32.68 5.83
N GLY A 47 33.95 -31.95 6.54
CA GLY A 47 32.53 -32.28 6.69
C GLY A 47 31.73 -31.57 5.61
N ALA A 48 31.47 -32.24 4.50
CA ALA A 48 30.50 -31.78 3.51
C ALA A 48 29.10 -31.89 4.11
N ASP A 49 28.64 -30.82 4.76
CA ASP A 49 27.22 -30.62 5.01
C ASP A 49 26.58 -30.35 3.66
N THR A 50 26.12 -31.42 3.01
CA THR A 50 25.06 -31.34 2.01
C THR A 50 23.84 -30.77 2.72
N ALA A 51 23.76 -29.44 2.76
CA ALA A 51 22.50 -28.76 2.96
C ALA A 51 21.58 -29.26 1.85
N ASP A 52 20.62 -30.09 2.25
CA ASP A 52 19.43 -30.41 1.46
C ASP A 52 18.92 -29.09 0.89
N ALA A 53 19.23 -28.85 -0.37
CA ALA A 53 18.45 -27.97 -1.20
C ALA A 53 17.10 -28.67 -1.33
N ALA A 54 16.26 -28.48 -0.30
CA ALA A 54 14.86 -28.82 -0.39
C ALA A 54 14.36 -28.06 -1.63
N ASP A 55 14.17 -28.82 -2.71
CA ASP A 55 13.49 -28.38 -3.89
C ASP A 55 12.26 -27.60 -3.43
N ALA A 56 12.27 -26.29 -3.68
CA ALA A 56 11.06 -25.51 -3.72
C ALA A 56 10.30 -26.04 -4.94
N ALA A 57 9.68 -27.22 -4.77
CA ALA A 57 8.79 -27.80 -5.74
C ALA A 57 7.80 -26.70 -6.09
N ASP A 58 7.76 -26.34 -7.37
CA ASP A 58 6.82 -25.37 -7.94
C ASP A 58 5.41 -25.72 -7.44
N ALA A 59 4.98 -25.04 -6.38
CA ALA A 59 3.62 -25.14 -5.93
C ALA A 59 2.77 -24.70 -7.11
N ALA A 60 1.84 -25.57 -7.54
CA ALA A 60 0.95 -25.24 -8.64
C ALA A 60 0.35 -23.84 -8.42
N PRO A 61 0.20 -23.00 -9.47
CA PRO A 61 -0.31 -21.66 -9.32
C PRO A 61 -1.61 -21.66 -8.51
N VAL A 62 -1.61 -20.93 -7.38
CA VAL A 62 -2.78 -20.82 -6.52
C VAL A 62 -3.84 -20.02 -7.27
N ASP A 63 -5.04 -20.59 -7.44
CA ASP A 63 -6.19 -19.86 -7.92
C ASP A 63 -6.68 -18.88 -6.83
N LYS A 64 -6.22 -17.63 -6.93
CA LYS A 64 -6.58 -16.55 -5.99
C LYS A 64 -8.02 -16.06 -6.14
N ALA A 65 -8.74 -16.51 -7.16
CA ALA A 65 -10.14 -16.18 -7.37
C ALA A 65 -11.08 -17.31 -6.89
N ALA A 66 -10.56 -18.49 -6.54
CA ALA A 66 -11.36 -19.63 -6.10
C ALA A 66 -12.26 -19.36 -4.87
N ARG A 67 -11.83 -18.45 -3.98
CA ARG A 67 -12.57 -18.08 -2.76
C ARG A 67 -13.32 -16.75 -2.86
N CYS A 68 -13.52 -16.22 -4.07
CA CYS A 68 -14.19 -14.95 -4.23
C CYS A 68 -15.61 -14.97 -3.61
N ALA A 69 -15.90 -13.94 -2.83
CA ALA A 69 -17.14 -13.79 -2.12
C ALA A 69 -18.32 -13.52 -3.07
N SER A 70 -19.49 -14.00 -2.67
CA SER A 70 -20.78 -13.73 -3.31
C SER A 70 -21.66 -12.76 -2.54
N THR A 71 -21.28 -12.42 -1.31
CA THR A 71 -21.93 -11.42 -0.47
C THR A 71 -20.89 -10.39 -0.02
N PHE A 72 -21.33 -9.13 0.10
CA PHE A 72 -20.44 -8.01 0.40
C PHE A 72 -21.00 -7.14 1.53
N GLY A 73 -20.10 -6.48 2.26
CA GLY A 73 -20.45 -5.56 3.33
C GLY A 73 -20.97 -4.22 2.82
N THR A 74 -21.39 -3.36 3.75
CA THR A 74 -22.00 -2.04 3.45
C THR A 74 -21.37 -0.88 4.22
N ALA A 75 -20.30 -1.15 4.97
CA ALA A 75 -19.70 -0.18 5.91
C ALA A 75 -18.95 0.99 5.23
N LEU A 76 -18.72 0.96 3.92
CA LEU A 76 -18.04 2.05 3.23
C LEU A 76 -18.97 3.27 3.18
N THR A 77 -18.46 4.41 3.61
CA THR A 77 -19.14 5.71 3.47
C THR A 77 -18.58 6.47 2.28
N ALA A 78 -19.39 7.33 1.66
CA ALA A 78 -18.97 8.12 0.51
C ALA A 78 -17.76 9.01 0.83
N GLY A 79 -16.79 9.06 -0.09
CA GLY A 79 -15.58 9.87 0.03
C GLY A 79 -14.30 9.10 -0.29
N PHE A 80 -13.17 9.75 -0.03
CA PHE A 80 -11.85 9.14 -0.08
C PHE A 80 -11.47 8.60 1.30
N GLY A 81 -10.81 7.45 1.31
CA GLY A 81 -10.35 6.82 2.53
C GLY A 81 -9.46 5.62 2.26
N ARG A 82 -9.19 4.89 3.34
CA ARG A 82 -8.32 3.70 3.35
C ARG A 82 -9.08 2.52 3.93
N VAL A 83 -9.11 1.42 3.20
CA VAL A 83 -9.55 0.11 3.70
C VAL A 83 -8.33 -0.63 4.23
N ASP A 84 -8.31 -0.93 5.52
CA ASP A 84 -7.35 -1.81 6.15
C ASP A 84 -8.00 -3.17 6.40
N GLY A 85 -7.41 -4.24 5.88
CA GLY A 85 -7.96 -5.58 6.00
C GLY A 85 -7.01 -6.65 5.45
N THR A 86 -7.55 -7.84 5.18
CA THR A 86 -6.79 -8.94 4.57
C THR A 86 -7.31 -9.29 3.18
N VAL A 87 -6.43 -9.75 2.30
CA VAL A 87 -6.82 -10.18 0.95
C VAL A 87 -7.65 -11.45 1.03
N GLU A 88 -8.91 -11.37 0.64
CA GLU A 88 -9.81 -12.53 0.49
C GLU A 88 -9.60 -13.18 -0.86
N ALA A 89 -9.65 -12.41 -1.95
CA ALA A 89 -9.49 -12.94 -3.30
C ALA A 89 -8.91 -11.87 -4.22
N VAL A 90 -8.25 -12.31 -5.28
CA VAL A 90 -7.84 -11.43 -6.38
C VAL A 90 -8.50 -11.97 -7.65
N VAL A 91 -9.44 -11.20 -8.18
CA VAL A 91 -10.22 -11.56 -9.37
C VAL A 91 -9.71 -10.74 -10.55
N GLN A 92 -9.01 -11.39 -11.46
CA GLN A 92 -8.49 -10.79 -12.69
C GLN A 92 -9.58 -10.76 -13.77
N PRO A 93 -9.39 -9.96 -14.85
CA PRO A 93 -10.32 -9.93 -15.98
C PRO A 93 -10.65 -11.30 -16.62
N LYS A 94 -9.74 -12.27 -16.50
CA LYS A 94 -9.92 -13.63 -17.02
C LYS A 94 -10.79 -14.53 -16.13
N ASP A 95 -11.03 -14.13 -14.89
CA ASP A 95 -11.65 -14.95 -13.85
C ASP A 95 -13.17 -14.77 -13.87
N THR A 96 -13.86 -15.55 -14.70
CA THR A 96 -15.30 -15.39 -14.95
C THR A 96 -16.21 -16.12 -13.96
N GLN A 97 -15.67 -16.94 -13.06
CA GLN A 97 -16.46 -17.69 -12.07
C GLN A 97 -16.99 -16.81 -10.93
N CYS A 98 -16.41 -15.63 -10.71
CA CYS A 98 -16.75 -14.76 -9.61
C CYS A 98 -17.94 -13.85 -9.91
N PRO A 99 -18.78 -13.52 -8.91
CA PRO A 99 -19.87 -12.56 -9.08
C PRO A 99 -19.36 -11.18 -9.50
N LEU A 100 -20.15 -10.50 -10.33
CA LEU A 100 -19.82 -9.18 -10.89
C LEU A 100 -18.45 -9.17 -11.58
N PRO A 101 -18.22 -10.09 -12.55
CA PRO A 101 -16.99 -10.09 -13.32
C PRO A 101 -16.88 -8.78 -14.10
N ASN A 102 -15.66 -8.38 -14.39
CA ASN A 102 -15.36 -7.28 -15.30
C ASN A 102 -14.21 -7.72 -16.21
N ASN A 103 -13.95 -6.94 -17.25
CA ASN A 103 -12.96 -7.29 -18.28
C ASN A 103 -11.81 -6.28 -18.39
N ASP A 104 -11.73 -5.30 -17.49
CA ASP A 104 -10.82 -4.15 -17.56
C ASP A 104 -10.28 -3.69 -16.19
N HIS A 105 -10.66 -4.39 -15.12
CA HIS A 105 -10.22 -4.16 -13.74
C HIS A 105 -9.75 -5.45 -13.07
N VAL A 106 -8.81 -5.32 -12.13
CA VAL A 106 -8.61 -6.33 -11.10
C VAL A 106 -9.49 -5.96 -9.91
N ILE A 107 -10.27 -6.92 -9.41
CA ILE A 107 -11.00 -6.76 -8.14
C ILE A 107 -10.16 -7.42 -7.06
N VAL A 108 -9.60 -6.61 -6.17
CA VAL A 108 -9.03 -7.11 -4.92
C VAL A 108 -10.16 -7.14 -3.91
N GLN A 109 -10.60 -8.33 -3.53
CA GLN A 109 -11.59 -8.51 -2.48
C GLN A 109 -10.86 -8.47 -1.14
N VAL A 110 -11.21 -7.50 -0.30
CA VAL A 110 -10.60 -7.30 1.02
C VAL A 110 -11.62 -7.64 2.10
N LYS A 111 -11.23 -8.52 3.03
CA LYS A 111 -11.98 -8.84 4.23
C LYS A 111 -11.64 -7.83 5.32
N MET A 112 -12.67 -7.22 5.88
CA MET A 112 -12.58 -6.20 6.93
C MET A 112 -13.79 -6.33 7.85
N LEU A 113 -13.57 -6.39 9.15
CA LEU A 113 -14.60 -6.44 10.20
C LEU A 113 -15.64 -7.56 9.92
N GLY A 114 -15.16 -8.69 9.42
CA GLY A 114 -15.99 -9.87 9.12
C GLY A 114 -16.76 -9.84 7.79
N ALA A 115 -16.67 -8.76 7.00
CA ALA A 115 -17.32 -8.66 5.69
C ALA A 115 -16.30 -8.45 4.56
N VAL A 116 -16.70 -8.75 3.32
CA VAL A 116 -15.84 -8.60 2.13
C VAL A 116 -16.25 -7.36 1.33
N TYR A 117 -15.27 -6.65 0.79
CA TYR A 117 -15.45 -5.43 0.00
C TYR A 117 -14.61 -5.50 -1.27
N ARG A 118 -15.08 -4.85 -2.35
CA ARG A 118 -14.46 -4.89 -3.68
C ARG A 118 -13.62 -3.64 -3.90
N MET A 119 -12.31 -3.80 -3.96
CA MET A 119 -11.39 -2.73 -4.34
C MET A 119 -11.11 -2.86 -5.84
N VAL A 120 -11.64 -1.94 -6.63
CA VAL A 120 -11.65 -2.06 -8.10
C VAL A 120 -10.49 -1.27 -8.70
N VAL A 121 -9.47 -1.99 -9.17
CA VAL A 121 -8.20 -1.43 -9.67
C VAL A 121 -8.23 -1.40 -11.19
N ASN A 122 -8.04 -0.23 -11.79
CA ASN A 122 -7.92 -0.11 -13.24
C ASN A 122 -6.65 -0.81 -13.73
N VAL A 123 -6.80 -1.74 -14.68
CA VAL A 123 -5.67 -2.36 -15.39
C VAL A 123 -5.66 -2.07 -16.87
N GLN A 124 -6.69 -1.36 -17.35
CA GLN A 124 -6.79 -0.82 -18.69
C GLN A 124 -7.47 0.56 -18.64
N SER A 125 -7.09 1.47 -19.53
CA SER A 125 -7.86 2.69 -19.81
C SER A 125 -8.90 2.41 -20.90
N ASP A 126 -10.13 2.84 -20.65
CA ASP A 126 -11.25 2.81 -21.59
C ASP A 126 -11.45 4.16 -22.31
N ARG A 127 -10.60 5.16 -22.01
CA ARG A 127 -10.73 6.51 -22.57
C ARG A 127 -10.37 6.50 -24.06
N ALA A 128 -11.35 6.84 -24.89
CA ALA A 128 -11.17 6.91 -26.33
C ALA A 128 -9.97 7.80 -26.72
N GLY A 129 -9.06 7.26 -27.53
CA GLY A 129 -7.87 7.95 -28.03
C GLY A 129 -6.72 8.07 -27.02
N ALA A 130 -6.84 7.50 -25.82
CA ALA A 130 -5.73 7.40 -24.86
C ALA A 130 -4.95 6.09 -25.03
N ASP A 131 -3.73 6.03 -24.47
CA ASP A 131 -3.01 4.76 -24.31
C ASP A 131 -3.82 3.83 -23.38
N PRO A 132 -4.18 2.61 -23.82
CA PRO A 132 -4.95 1.68 -23.00
C PRO A 132 -4.16 1.14 -21.81
N ARG A 133 -2.83 1.26 -21.80
CA ARG A 133 -1.98 0.76 -20.73
C ARG A 133 -2.11 1.61 -19.46
N VAL A 134 -2.15 0.93 -18.33
CA VAL A 134 -1.99 1.56 -17.01
C VAL A 134 -0.56 1.38 -16.57
N SER A 135 0.03 2.44 -16.03
CA SER A 135 1.41 2.41 -15.54
C SER A 135 1.43 2.06 -14.06
N LEU A 136 2.36 1.19 -13.67
CA LEU A 136 2.60 0.77 -12.29
C LEU A 136 3.97 1.28 -11.84
N LEU A 137 4.05 1.70 -10.58
CA LEU A 137 5.28 1.90 -9.83
C LEU A 137 5.13 1.21 -8.48
N GLU A 138 6.20 0.55 -8.05
CA GLU A 138 6.29 -0.09 -6.75
C GLU A 138 7.39 0.58 -5.93
N VAL A 139 7.09 1.07 -4.72
CA VAL A 139 8.07 1.73 -3.85
C VAL A 139 7.96 1.23 -2.41
N PRO A 140 9.09 1.07 -1.68
CA PRO A 140 9.06 0.87 -0.24
C PRO A 140 8.34 2.06 0.43
N ALA A 141 7.23 1.78 1.12
CA ALA A 141 6.43 2.82 1.75
C ALA A 141 5.60 2.20 2.87
N LYS A 142 5.79 2.71 4.09
CA LYS A 142 4.91 2.40 5.21
C LYS A 142 3.54 3.04 4.98
N VAL A 143 2.51 2.46 5.59
CA VAL A 143 1.19 3.09 5.67
C VAL A 143 1.33 4.46 6.36
N PRO A 144 0.98 5.57 5.68
CA PRO A 144 0.91 6.88 6.33
C PRO A 144 -0.05 6.87 7.53
N ALA A 145 0.22 7.72 8.52
CA ALA A 145 -0.61 7.82 9.72
C ALA A 145 -2.11 8.02 9.37
N PRO A 146 -3.03 7.41 10.14
CA PRO A 146 -2.81 6.57 11.31
C PRO A 146 -2.20 5.20 10.95
N ALA A 147 -1.57 4.53 11.92
CA ALA A 147 -1.05 3.17 11.73
C ALA A 147 -2.16 2.22 11.22
N TRP A 148 -1.74 1.09 10.63
CA TRP A 148 -2.68 0.07 10.18
C TRP A 148 -3.58 -0.38 11.33
N ALA A 149 -4.89 -0.33 11.09
CA ALA A 149 -5.88 -0.86 12.01
C ALA A 149 -7.07 -1.31 11.16
N GLU A 150 -7.51 -2.57 11.27
CA GLU A 150 -8.61 -3.07 10.46
C GLU A 150 -9.82 -2.12 10.48
N GLY A 151 -10.31 -1.72 9.30
CA GLY A 151 -11.41 -0.76 9.21
C GLY A 151 -11.38 0.15 7.99
N TRP A 152 -12.45 0.94 7.86
CA TRP A 152 -12.60 2.00 6.86
C TRP A 152 -12.26 3.34 7.48
N HIS A 153 -11.18 3.96 7.01
CA HIS A 153 -10.64 5.21 7.58
C HIS A 153 -10.85 6.36 6.61
N THR A 154 -11.60 7.37 7.03
CA THR A 154 -11.89 8.57 6.24
C THR A 154 -11.10 9.78 6.72
N GLY A 155 -11.13 10.87 5.95
CA GLY A 155 -10.41 12.11 6.29
C GLY A 155 -8.89 12.02 6.07
N LEU A 156 -8.45 10.99 5.35
CA LEU A 156 -7.05 10.77 5.01
C LEU A 156 -6.67 11.45 3.70
N THR A 157 -5.37 11.61 3.51
CA THR A 157 -4.76 11.99 2.23
C THR A 157 -3.72 10.96 1.84
N PHE A 158 -3.46 10.87 0.54
CA PHE A 158 -2.35 10.12 -0.01
C PHE A 158 -1.93 10.83 -1.30
N ASP A 159 -0.71 11.36 -1.31
CA ASP A 159 -0.17 12.13 -2.43
C ASP A 159 1.12 11.49 -2.92
N TYR A 160 1.13 11.09 -4.19
CA TYR A 160 2.31 10.51 -4.82
C TYR A 160 3.53 11.45 -4.73
N VAL A 161 3.33 12.75 -4.93
CA VAL A 161 4.44 13.72 -4.98
C VAL A 161 4.86 14.12 -3.57
N GLY A 162 3.93 14.68 -2.78
CA GLY A 162 4.23 15.20 -1.46
C GLY A 162 4.53 14.13 -0.41
N THR A 163 3.95 12.93 -0.54
CA THR A 163 4.15 11.84 0.45
C THR A 163 5.32 10.94 0.05
N LEU A 164 5.44 10.59 -1.23
CA LEU A 164 6.38 9.57 -1.69
C LEU A 164 7.52 10.13 -2.56
N GLY A 165 7.44 11.39 -2.99
CA GLY A 165 8.47 12.00 -3.85
C GLY A 165 8.56 11.40 -5.25
N VAL A 166 7.53 10.67 -5.70
CA VAL A 166 7.54 10.02 -7.01
C VAL A 166 7.02 10.97 -8.09
N LYS A 167 7.51 10.80 -9.32
CA LYS A 167 7.12 11.58 -10.51
C LYS A 167 6.61 10.66 -11.60
N SER A 168 5.93 11.24 -12.58
CA SER A 168 5.36 10.49 -13.71
C SER A 168 6.37 9.57 -14.40
N ALA A 169 7.59 10.05 -14.61
CA ALA A 169 8.66 9.34 -15.31
C ALA A 169 9.13 8.05 -14.62
N ASP A 170 8.79 7.85 -13.34
CA ASP A 170 9.21 6.67 -12.58
C ASP A 170 8.32 5.44 -12.89
N PHE A 171 7.15 5.64 -13.47
CA PHE A 171 6.17 4.58 -13.71
C PHE A 171 6.41 3.87 -15.03
N THR A 172 6.17 2.56 -15.05
CA THR A 172 6.26 1.72 -16.24
C THR A 172 4.87 1.34 -16.76
N PRO A 173 4.52 1.60 -18.04
CA PRO A 173 3.23 1.20 -18.61
C PRO A 173 3.18 -0.30 -18.91
N PHE A 174 2.09 -0.96 -18.50
CA PHE A 174 1.89 -2.40 -18.70
C PHE A 174 0.62 -2.69 -19.50
N ALA A 175 0.65 -3.76 -20.30
CA ALA A 175 -0.55 -4.30 -20.92
C ALA A 175 -1.46 -4.93 -19.84
N MET A 176 -2.78 -4.97 -20.10
CA MET A 176 -3.79 -5.39 -19.12
C MET A 176 -3.50 -6.75 -18.48
N THR A 177 -3.20 -7.77 -19.28
CA THR A 177 -2.91 -9.13 -18.79
C THR A 177 -1.66 -9.16 -17.92
N GLU A 178 -0.60 -8.44 -18.32
CA GLU A 178 0.65 -8.37 -17.55
C GLU A 178 0.44 -7.64 -16.22
N LEU A 179 -0.25 -6.49 -16.24
CA LEU A 179 -0.53 -5.74 -15.03
C LEU A 179 -1.41 -6.52 -14.06
N SER A 180 -2.40 -7.24 -14.59
CA SER A 180 -3.29 -8.10 -13.79
C SER A 180 -2.51 -9.22 -13.09
N ALA A 181 -1.58 -9.86 -13.80
CA ALA A 181 -0.69 -10.86 -13.23
C ALA A 181 0.21 -10.25 -12.14
N LYS A 182 0.84 -9.09 -12.39
CA LYS A 182 1.68 -8.41 -11.39
C LYS A 182 0.91 -8.06 -10.12
N ILE A 183 -0.32 -7.55 -10.23
CA ILE A 183 -1.18 -7.28 -9.07
C ILE A 183 -1.52 -8.57 -8.33
N SER A 184 -1.91 -9.62 -9.06
CA SER A 184 -2.18 -10.93 -8.48
C SER A 184 -0.97 -11.45 -7.72
N ASP A 185 0.22 -11.46 -8.31
CA ASP A 185 1.45 -11.98 -7.69
C ASP A 185 1.85 -11.20 -6.44
N ALA A 186 1.73 -9.87 -6.48
CA ALA A 186 2.05 -8.99 -5.36
C ALA A 186 1.11 -9.12 -4.16
N LEU A 187 -0.05 -9.75 -4.31
CA LEU A 187 -1.10 -9.86 -3.28
C LEU A 187 -1.31 -11.32 -2.86
N PRO A 188 -0.54 -11.84 -1.88
CA PRO A 188 -0.84 -13.13 -1.28
C PRO A 188 -2.22 -13.11 -0.63
N LEU A 189 -2.91 -14.26 -0.65
CA LEU A 189 -4.12 -14.43 0.14
C LEU A 189 -3.82 -14.26 1.62
N ASP A 190 -4.77 -13.72 2.37
CA ASP A 190 -4.69 -13.41 3.80
C ASP A 190 -3.62 -12.37 4.20
N ALA A 191 -2.85 -11.83 3.25
CA ALA A 191 -1.92 -10.75 3.51
C ALA A 191 -2.67 -9.49 3.94
N LYS A 192 -2.10 -8.78 4.93
CA LYS A 192 -2.63 -7.49 5.36
C LYS A 192 -2.27 -6.40 4.37
N VAL A 193 -3.29 -5.65 3.99
CA VAL A 193 -3.20 -4.55 3.02
C VAL A 193 -3.85 -3.29 3.55
N SER A 194 -3.42 -2.14 3.02
CA SER A 194 -4.14 -0.87 3.09
C SER A 194 -4.45 -0.40 1.68
N VAL A 195 -5.71 -0.17 1.36
CA VAL A 195 -6.14 0.29 0.04
C VAL A 195 -6.72 1.69 0.12
N TYR A 196 -5.98 2.65 -0.44
CA TYR A 196 -6.42 4.04 -0.60
C TYR A 196 -7.29 4.16 -1.85
N SER A 197 -8.50 4.69 -1.70
CA SER A 197 -9.50 4.68 -2.77
C SER A 197 -10.63 5.68 -2.51
N SER A 198 -11.44 5.94 -3.53
CA SER A 198 -12.68 6.71 -3.42
C SER A 198 -13.91 5.82 -3.61
N THR A 199 -15.01 6.17 -2.96
CA THR A 199 -16.26 5.42 -3.07
C THR A 199 -17.49 6.32 -2.95
N SER A 200 -18.61 5.88 -3.52
CA SER A 200 -19.95 6.43 -3.26
C SER A 200 -20.61 5.82 -2.01
N GLY A 201 -19.92 4.88 -1.34
CA GLY A 201 -20.40 4.09 -0.20
C GLY A 201 -20.79 2.66 -0.59
N GLY A 202 -21.15 1.85 0.41
CA GLY A 202 -21.61 0.47 0.25
C GLY A 202 -20.46 -0.56 0.25
N ALA A 203 -20.34 -1.31 -0.84
CA ALA A 203 -19.54 -2.54 -0.92
C ALA A 203 -18.27 -2.43 -1.78
N SER A 204 -18.09 -1.33 -2.51
CA SER A 204 -17.08 -1.20 -3.56
C SER A 204 -16.37 0.15 -3.51
N THR A 205 -15.08 0.16 -3.80
CA THR A 205 -14.28 1.39 -4.00
C THR A 205 -13.61 1.36 -5.36
N HIS A 206 -13.26 2.55 -5.85
CA HIS A 206 -12.66 2.81 -7.17
C HIS A 206 -11.55 3.86 -7.05
N LEU A 207 -11.05 4.34 -8.19
CA LEU A 207 -10.01 5.36 -8.30
C LEU A 207 -8.71 4.97 -7.57
N ILE A 208 -8.31 3.70 -7.72
CA ILE A 208 -7.04 3.17 -7.19
C ILE A 208 -5.91 3.53 -8.17
N HIS A 209 -5.68 4.82 -8.35
CA HIS A 209 -4.66 5.41 -9.21
C HIS A 209 -4.44 6.89 -8.85
N ARG A 210 -3.45 7.55 -9.43
CA ARG A 210 -3.24 9.00 -9.35
C ARG A 210 -4.53 9.76 -9.64
N ASN A 211 -4.92 10.74 -8.83
CA ASN A 211 -6.19 11.45 -9.04
C ASN A 211 -5.99 12.97 -9.04
N ASP A 212 -6.07 13.62 -7.88
CA ASP A 212 -6.13 15.08 -7.76
C ASP A 212 -4.92 15.70 -7.04
N GLY A 213 -3.92 14.91 -6.65
CA GLY A 213 -2.78 15.45 -5.90
C GLY A 213 -2.85 15.28 -4.40
N VAL A 214 -3.99 14.88 -3.83
CA VAL A 214 -4.14 14.72 -2.38
C VAL A 214 -4.95 13.47 -2.00
N LYS A 215 -5.70 12.92 -2.94
CA LYS A 215 -6.55 11.73 -2.81
C LYS A 215 -6.20 10.72 -3.89
N ASP A 216 -4.92 10.41 -4.01
CA ASP A 216 -4.46 9.39 -4.93
C ASP A 216 -4.71 8.00 -4.36
N GLY A 217 -5.21 7.10 -5.18
CA GLY A 217 -5.42 5.73 -4.80
C GLY A 217 -4.13 4.90 -4.88
N ALA A 218 -3.99 3.92 -4.00
CA ALA A 218 -2.83 3.05 -3.91
C ALA A 218 -3.17 1.77 -3.15
N ILE A 219 -2.32 0.75 -3.28
CA ILE A 219 -2.36 -0.46 -2.44
C ILE A 219 -1.04 -0.55 -1.70
N VAL A 220 -1.06 -0.55 -0.37
CA VAL A 220 0.10 -0.87 0.45
C VAL A 220 0.02 -2.35 0.84
N VAL A 221 0.99 -3.13 0.38
CA VAL A 221 1.17 -4.55 0.69
C VAL A 221 2.04 -4.66 1.95
N ASP A 222 1.84 -5.74 2.73
CA ASP A 222 2.54 -5.98 4.00
C ASP A 222 2.36 -4.80 4.97
N ALA A 223 1.12 -4.31 5.05
CA ALA A 223 0.80 -2.97 5.54
C ALA A 223 1.17 -2.71 7.02
N ASP A 224 1.23 -3.75 7.84
CA ASP A 224 1.70 -3.71 9.23
C ASP A 224 2.97 -4.56 9.46
N GLY A 225 3.56 -5.08 8.39
CA GLY A 225 4.70 -5.97 8.45
C GLY A 225 6.06 -5.28 8.32
N PRO A 226 7.15 -6.06 8.25
CA PRO A 226 8.50 -5.53 8.23
C PRO A 226 8.93 -4.91 6.89
N ARG A 227 8.22 -5.18 5.79
CA ARG A 227 8.60 -4.76 4.44
C ARG A 227 7.40 -4.18 3.64
N PRO A 228 6.76 -3.11 4.15
CA PRO A 228 5.61 -2.52 3.48
C PRO A 228 6.02 -1.85 2.16
N ARG A 229 5.20 -2.06 1.13
CA ARG A 229 5.44 -1.55 -0.22
C ARG A 229 4.14 -1.02 -0.82
N ALA A 230 4.18 0.20 -1.36
CA ALA A 230 3.07 0.76 -2.10
C ALA A 230 3.13 0.36 -3.57
N MET A 231 1.98 -0.05 -4.12
CA MET A 231 1.68 -0.15 -5.54
C MET A 231 0.90 1.10 -5.94
N LEU A 232 1.47 1.84 -6.90
CA LEU A 232 0.95 3.10 -7.39
C LEU A 232 0.56 2.93 -8.86
N PHE A 233 -0.56 3.51 -9.26
CA PHE A 233 -1.09 3.36 -10.62
C PHE A 233 -1.31 4.73 -11.25
N ARG A 234 -1.06 4.86 -12.55
CA ARG A 234 -1.46 6.06 -13.30
C ARG A 234 -1.80 5.75 -14.74
N PHE A 235 -2.72 6.54 -15.30
CA PHE A 235 -2.97 6.58 -16.73
C PHE A 235 -1.94 7.46 -17.44
N ALA A 236 -1.72 7.25 -18.73
CA ALA A 236 -0.77 8.04 -19.52
C ALA A 236 -1.09 9.55 -19.53
N THR A 237 -2.37 9.91 -19.41
CA THR A 237 -2.82 11.32 -19.38
C THR A 237 -2.57 12.02 -18.04
N GLN A 238 -2.07 11.30 -17.02
CA GLN A 238 -1.85 11.84 -15.69
C GLN A 238 -0.37 12.19 -15.53
N THR A 239 -0.08 13.49 -15.57
CA THR A 239 1.26 14.06 -15.46
C THR A 239 1.40 14.87 -14.18
N PHE A 240 2.54 14.70 -13.52
CA PHE A 240 2.98 15.30 -12.26
C PHE A 240 4.48 15.08 -12.09
#